data_AF-A0A108EUA5-F1
#
_entry.id   AF-A0A108EUA5-F1
#
_cell.length_a   1.000
_cell.length_b   1.000
_cell.length_c   1.000
_cell.angle_alpha   90.00
_cell.angle_beta   90.00
_cell.angle_gamma   90.00
#
_symmetry.space_group_name_H-M   'P 1'
#
loop_
_entity.id
_entity.type
_entity.pdbx_description
1 polymer ?
#
loop_
_entity_poly.entity_id
_entity_poly.type
_entity_poly.pdbx_seq_one_letter_code
_entity_poly.pdbx_strand_id
1 'polypeptide(L)' 'MADVPDRARIALVKRRDAVKGDTLVSFRQCPVTGREAANGEIEFPFPRSLEIRQGLEFWLEYWGIPWRVLP' A
#
# COMPACT_ATOMS: atom_id res chain seq x y z
N MET A 1 3.42 -11.09 11.73
CA MET A 1 2.17 -10.77 11.01
C MET A 1 1.83 -9.33 11.32
N ALA A 2 2.16 -8.40 10.40
CA ALA A 2 1.67 -7.04 10.50
C ALA A 2 0.23 -7.05 9.98
N ASP A 3 -0.72 -7.24 10.90
CA ASP A 3 -2.14 -7.19 10.56
C ASP A 3 -2.50 -5.74 10.22
N VAL A 4 -2.88 -5.50 8.96
CA VAL A 4 -3.40 -4.20 8.54
C VAL A 4 -4.59 -3.87 9.45
N PRO A 5 -4.52 -2.81 10.27
CA PRO A 5 -5.51 -2.58 11.30
C PRO A 5 -6.90 -2.42 10.66
N ASP A 6 -7.94 -2.95 11.32
CA ASP A 6 -9.31 -3.09 10.77
C ASP A 6 -9.86 -1.78 10.18
N ARG A 7 -9.45 -0.63 10.73
CA ARG A 7 -9.74 0.73 10.23
C ARG A 7 -9.29 1.00 8.78
N ALA A 8 -8.19 0.39 8.33
CA ALA A 8 -7.69 0.52 6.97
C ALA A 8 -8.39 -0.46 5.98
N ARG A 9 -9.06 -1.52 6.49
CA ARG A 9 -9.89 -2.42 5.66
C ARG A 9 -11.13 -1.71 5.09
N ILE A 10 -11.61 -0.66 5.75
CA ILE A 10 -12.82 0.10 5.37
C ILE A 10 -12.66 0.81 3.99
N ALA A 11 -11.43 0.87 3.46
CA ALA A 11 -11.09 1.60 2.26
C ALA A 11 -10.20 0.81 1.27
N LEU A 12 -10.08 -0.51 1.48
CA LEU A 12 -9.25 -1.40 0.67
C LEU A 12 -9.98 -1.82 -0.60
N VAL A 13 -9.51 -1.38 -1.76
CA VAL A 13 -9.97 -1.89 -3.06
C VAL A 13 -8.90 -2.83 -3.60
N LYS A 14 -9.24 -4.12 -3.70
CA LYS A 14 -8.41 -5.11 -4.38
C LYS A 14 -8.89 -5.28 -5.82
N ARG A 15 -7.98 -5.18 -6.77
CA ARG A 15 -8.23 -5.45 -8.19
C ARG A 15 -7.20 -6.43 -8.70
N ARG A 16 -7.64 -7.56 -9.25
CA ARG A 16 -6.75 -8.47 -9.96
C ARG A 16 -6.41 -7.87 -11.33
N ASP A 17 -5.13 -7.70 -11.61
CA ASP A 17 -4.65 -7.34 -12.93
C ASP A 17 -4.79 -8.54 -13.87
N ALA A 18 -5.54 -8.36 -14.95
CA ALA A 18 -5.87 -9.46 -15.86
C ALA A 18 -4.70 -9.87 -16.77
N VAL A 19 -3.64 -9.06 -16.84
CA VAL A 19 -2.51 -9.27 -17.76
C VAL A 19 -1.34 -9.95 -17.03
N LYS A 20 -1.04 -9.52 -15.80
CA LYS A 20 0.06 -10.08 -15.02
C LYS A 20 -0.38 -11.07 -13.93
N GLY A 21 -1.67 -11.08 -13.59
CA GLY A 21 -2.20 -11.90 -12.49
C GLY A 21 -1.91 -11.34 -11.09
N ASP A 22 -1.26 -10.18 -11.00
CA ASP A 22 -0.98 -9.49 -9.74
C ASP A 22 -2.28 -8.97 -9.08
N THR A 23 -2.36 -9.05 -7.75
CA THR A 23 -3.44 -8.40 -7.00
C THR A 23 -3.01 -6.97 -6.67
N LEU A 24 -3.55 -6.00 -7.40
CA LEU A 24 -3.36 -4.58 -7.10
C LEU A 24 -4.21 -4.18 -5.91
N VAL A 25 -3.64 -3.36 -5.05
CA VAL A 25 -4.25 -2.88 -3.82
C VAL A 25 -4.22 -1.36 -3.81
N SER A 26 -5.40 -0.74 -3.85
CA SER A 26 -5.57 0.70 -3.70
C SER A 26 -6.29 0.98 -2.39
N PHE A 27 -5.76 1.91 -1.62
CA PHE A 27 -6.43 2.40 -0.42
C PHE A 27 -7.03 3.77 -0.70
N ARG A 28 -8.22 4.03 -0.15
CA ARG A 28 -8.84 5.36 -0.22
C ARG A 28 -7.89 6.41 0.36
N GLN A 29 -7.68 7.50 -0.38
CA GLN A 29 -6.77 8.62 -0.04
C GLN A 29 -5.27 8.26 0.02
N CYS A 30 -4.88 7.03 -0.36
CA CYS A 30 -3.47 6.72 -0.52
C CYS A 30 -2.99 7.23 -1.89
N PRO A 31 -1.87 7.97 -1.96
CA PRO A 31 -1.39 8.57 -3.20
C PRO A 31 -0.82 7.53 -4.19
N VAL A 32 -0.70 6.27 -3.78
CA VAL A 32 -0.09 5.19 -4.58
C VAL A 32 -0.95 3.93 -4.55
N THR A 33 -0.83 3.15 -5.62
CA THR A 33 -1.38 1.79 -5.68
C THR A 33 -0.26 0.80 -5.45
N GLY A 34 -0.46 -0.12 -4.52
CA GLY A 34 0.48 -1.20 -4.23
C GLY A 34 0.09 -2.49 -4.94
N ARG A 35 0.95 -3.50 -4.82
CA ARG A 35 0.65 -4.88 -5.20
C ARG A 35 0.75 -5.78 -3.97
N GLU A 36 -0.09 -6.79 -3.89
CA GLU A 36 0.01 -7.82 -2.86
C GLU A 36 1.16 -8.77 -3.21
N ALA A 37 2.13 -8.88 -2.30
CA ALA A 37 3.24 -9.81 -2.42
C ALA A 37 2.82 -11.22 -1.97
N ALA A 38 3.59 -12.23 -2.38
CA ALA A 38 3.30 -13.63 -2.06
C ALA A 38 3.27 -13.94 -0.55
N ASN A 39 3.89 -13.09 0.27
CA ASN A 39 3.92 -13.20 1.73
C ASN A 39 2.79 -12.44 2.44
N GLY A 40 1.86 -11.84 1.69
CA GLY A 40 0.75 -11.06 2.22
C GLY A 40 1.12 -9.62 2.62
N GLU A 41 2.36 -9.17 2.38
CA GLU A 41 2.71 -7.75 2.47
C GLU A 41 2.20 -6.99 1.23
N ILE A 42 2.10 -5.66 1.32
CA ILE A 42 1.77 -4.81 0.17
C ILE A 42 3.02 -4.04 -0.22
N GLU A 43 3.48 -4.27 -1.45
CA GLU A 43 4.61 -3.57 -2.03
C GLU A 43 4.11 -2.34 -2.78
N PHE A 44 4.63 -1.18 -2.41
CA PHE A 44 4.39 0.07 -3.14
C PHE A 44 5.59 0.42 -4.02
N PRO A 45 5.37 0.93 -5.24
CA PRO A 45 6.46 1.49 -6.02
C PRO A 45 7.03 2.69 -5.26
N PHE A 46 8.33 2.66 -5.01
CA PHE A 46 8.99 3.67 -4.22
C PHE A 46 9.01 5.03 -5.00
N PRO A 47 8.27 6.08 -4.60
CA PRO A 47 8.07 7.27 -5.42
C PRO A 47 9.34 8.11 -5.52
N ARG A 48 9.70 8.58 -6.73
CA ARG A 48 10.81 9.52 -6.92
C ARG A 48 10.47 10.94 -6.48
N SER A 49 9.20 11.32 -6.57
CA SER A 49 8.71 12.63 -6.14
C SER A 49 8.66 12.68 -4.61
N LEU A 50 9.39 13.63 -4.02
CA LEU A 50 9.45 13.81 -2.57
C LEU A 50 8.06 14.05 -1.96
N GLU A 51 7.21 14.82 -2.62
CA GLU A 51 5.84 15.10 -2.19
C GLU A 51 5.00 13.82 -2.08
N ILE A 52 5.08 12.94 -3.08
CA ILE A 52 4.35 11.66 -3.09
C ILE A 52 4.91 10.72 -2.03
N ARG A 53 6.23 10.71 -1.83
CA ARG A 53 6.90 9.93 -0.78
C ARG A 53 6.39 10.35 0.61
N GLN A 54 6.47 11.64 0.92
CA GLN A 54 5.99 12.17 2.21
C GLN A 54 4.51 11.92 2.41
N GLY A 55 3.68 12.12 1.37
CA GLY A 55 2.26 11.83 1.43
C GLY A 55 1.95 10.36 1.76
N LEU A 56 2.73 9.42 1.20
CA LEU A 56 2.61 8.00 1.53
C LEU A 56 3.03 7.70 2.98
N GLU A 57 4.17 8.25 3.42
CA GLU A 57 4.66 8.08 4.79
C GLU A 57 3.65 8.60 5.83
N PHE A 58 3.13 9.82 5.63
CA PHE A 58 2.09 10.40 6.48
C PHE A 58 0.81 9.58 6.49
N TRP A 59 0.40 9.06 5.33
CA TRP A 59 -0.79 8.22 5.24
C TRP A 59 -0.60 6.92 6.03
N LEU A 60 0.55 6.25 5.88
CA LEU A 60 0.87 5.03 6.62
C LEU A 60 0.90 5.27 8.13
N GLU A 61 1.51 6.38 8.57
CA GLU A 61 1.56 6.78 9.98
C GLU A 61 0.17 7.09 10.55
N TYR A 62 -0.65 7.85 9.82
CA TYR A 62 -2.03 8.19 10.22
C TYR A 62 -2.87 6.94 10.49
N TRP A 63 -2.73 5.92 9.64
CA TRP A 63 -3.43 4.65 9.81
C TRP A 63 -2.70 3.67 10.74
N GLY A 64 -1.50 4.00 11.22
CA GLY A 64 -0.66 3.15 12.06
C GLY A 64 -0.24 1.85 11.38
N ILE A 65 0.00 1.90 10.07
CA ILE A 65 0.42 0.75 9.27
C ILE A 65 1.96 0.68 9.34
N PRO A 66 2.54 -0.42 9.87
CA PRO A 66 3.99 -0.57 9.86
C PRO A 66 4.50 -0.75 8.42
N TRP A 67 5.59 -0.06 8.09
CA TRP A 67 6.21 -0.11 6.76
C TRP A 67 7.73 -0.13 6.83
N ARG A 68 8.35 -0.54 5.73
CA ARG A 68 9.80 -0.52 5.54
C ARG A 68 10.12 -0.15 4.09
N VAL A 69 11.26 0.48 3.87
CA VAL A 69 11.82 0.69 2.54
C VAL A 69 12.81 -0.43 2.27
N LEU A 70 12.61 -1.15 1.17
CA LEU A 70 13.57 -2.15 0.71
C LEU A 70 14.73 -1.42 -0.01
N PRO A 71 15.98 -1.88 0.18
CA PRO A 71 17.15 -1.30 -0.50
C PRO A 71 17.13 -1.51 -2.02
#